data_AF-A0A2N8TGJ8-F1
#
_entry.id   AF-A0A2N8TGJ8-F1
#
_cell.length_a   1.000
_cell.length_b   1.000
_cell.length_c   1.000
_cell.angle_alpha   90.00
_cell.angle_beta   90.00
_cell.angle_gamma   90.00
#
_symmetry.space_group_name_H-M   'P 1'
#
loop_
_entity.id
_entity.type
_entity.pdbx_description
1 polymer ?
#
loop_
_entity_poly.entity_id
_entity_poly.type
_entity_poly.pdbx_seq_one_letter_code
_entity_poly.pdbx_strand_id
1 'polypeptide(L)'
;MTRFRRYGDAGQAFPIYITVVGGLLFLTFAYFAVGQAAANRNGAQTAADAAALAAAQDRRDQLADAWVKDLLDPTKWQQILDGNAEGLGPSCWRAHQLAAQNDAQVAGRGCIPDGPLGFTVEVETNKSVGESIVPGTEQQKANATATAVIEPLCTFELPGDGGDENVLPALTCEDEVNWKLDPDDLDVLPKPEDLFDVHLAEPQANDE
;
A
#
# COMPACT_ATOMS: atom_id res chain seq x y z
N MET A 1 -32.74 50.00 -65.59
CA MET A 1 -33.01 49.39 -64.28
C MET A 1 -32.01 48.27 -64.03
N THR A 2 -30.95 48.55 -63.29
CA THR A 2 -29.92 47.57 -62.93
C THR A 2 -30.28 46.97 -61.58
N ARG A 3 -30.70 45.69 -61.56
CA ARG A 3 -30.92 44.93 -60.33
C ARG A 3 -29.56 44.48 -59.79
N PHE A 4 -29.09 45.12 -58.73
CA PHE A 4 -27.99 44.59 -57.91
C PHE A 4 -28.49 43.35 -57.17
N ARG A 5 -27.99 42.17 -57.55
CA ARG A 5 -28.08 40.96 -56.72
C ARG A 5 -27.16 41.18 -55.53
N ARG A 6 -27.72 41.45 -54.34
CA ARG A 6 -27.01 41.29 -53.07
C ARG A 6 -26.78 39.80 -52.86
N TYR A 7 -25.55 39.35 -53.03
CA TYR A 7 -25.09 38.13 -52.37
C TYR A 7 -25.06 38.44 -50.87
N GLY A 8 -26.02 37.87 -50.13
CA GLY A 8 -26.05 37.95 -48.68
C GLY A 8 -24.99 37.00 -48.13
N ASP A 9 -23.81 37.54 -47.85
CA ASP A 9 -22.72 36.84 -47.16
C ASP A 9 -23.01 36.88 -45.64
N ALA A 10 -24.08 36.20 -45.24
CA ALA A 10 -24.52 36.14 -43.86
C ALA A 10 -25.00 34.73 -43.57
N GLY A 11 -24.11 33.87 -43.08
CA GLY A 11 -24.54 32.56 -42.62
C GLY A 11 -23.46 31.51 -42.38
N GLN A 12 -22.22 31.66 -42.85
CA GLN A 12 -21.20 30.61 -42.69
C GLN A 12 -20.32 30.72 -41.44
N ALA A 13 -20.08 31.93 -40.90
CA ALA A 13 -19.26 32.08 -39.71
C ALA A 13 -19.90 31.42 -38.48
N PHE A 14 -21.23 31.56 -38.32
CA PHE A 14 -21.97 31.04 -37.17
C PHE A 14 -21.96 29.48 -37.08
N PRO A 15 -22.22 28.73 -38.17
CA PRO A 15 -22.00 27.28 -38.22
C PRO A 15 -20.55 26.87 -37.94
N ILE A 16 -19.56 27.62 -38.46
CA ILE A 16 -18.13 27.31 -38.23
C ILE A 16 -17.77 27.46 -36.75
N TYR A 17 -18.26 28.51 -36.08
CA TYR A 17 -18.02 28.64 -34.64
C TYR A 17 -18.67 27.51 -33.83
N ILE A 18 -19.90 27.11 -34.19
CA ILE A 18 -20.58 25.99 -33.52
C ILE A 18 -19.81 24.69 -33.72
N THR A 19 -19.34 24.39 -34.93
CA THR A 19 -18.59 23.14 -35.19
C THR A 19 -17.22 23.15 -34.52
N VAL A 20 -16.51 24.29 -34.52
CA VAL A 20 -15.22 24.43 -33.84
C VAL A 20 -15.37 24.30 -32.33
N VAL A 21 -16.32 25.03 -31.72
CA VAL A 21 -16.57 24.96 -30.28
C VAL A 21 -17.06 23.56 -29.89
N GLY A 22 -18.00 22.99 -30.65
CA GLY A 22 -18.48 21.63 -30.43
C GLY A 22 -17.36 20.59 -30.54
N GLY A 23 -16.49 20.71 -31.53
CA GLY A 23 -15.32 19.84 -31.69
C GLY A 23 -14.32 19.97 -30.55
N LEU A 24 -14.02 21.18 -30.09
CA LEU A 24 -13.14 21.42 -28.94
C LEU A 24 -13.74 20.86 -27.65
N LEU A 25 -15.02 21.10 -27.37
CA LEU A 25 -15.70 20.54 -26.21
C LEU A 25 -15.73 19.01 -26.24
N PHE A 26 -15.96 18.41 -27.41
CA PHE A 26 -15.90 16.96 -27.57
C PHE A 26 -14.50 16.41 -27.28
N LEU A 27 -13.44 17.05 -27.79
CA LEU A 27 -12.07 16.68 -27.47
C LEU A 27 -11.79 16.80 -25.97
N THR A 28 -12.23 17.89 -25.33
CA THR A 28 -12.09 18.08 -23.87
C THR A 28 -12.77 16.95 -23.11
N PHE A 29 -13.99 16.58 -23.48
CA PHE A 29 -14.72 15.48 -22.85
C PHE A 29 -14.02 14.12 -23.07
N ALA A 30 -13.50 13.87 -24.27
CA ALA A 30 -12.74 12.65 -24.56
C ALA A 30 -11.48 12.54 -23.68
N TYR A 31 -10.72 13.63 -23.52
CA TYR A 31 -9.57 13.65 -22.62
C TYR A 31 -9.95 13.47 -21.16
N PHE A 32 -11.07 14.03 -20.72
CA PHE A 32 -11.57 13.86 -19.35
C PHE A 32 -11.91 12.40 -19.04
N ALA A 33 -12.60 11.69 -19.96
CA ALA A 33 -12.93 10.28 -19.79
C ALA A 33 -11.67 9.40 -19.65
N VAL A 34 -10.63 9.65 -20.47
CA VAL A 34 -9.34 8.95 -20.35
C VAL A 34 -8.67 9.25 -19.00
N GLY A 35 -8.74 10.50 -18.53
CA GLY A 35 -8.21 10.91 -17.23
C GLY A 35 -8.87 10.20 -16.05
N GLN A 36 -10.19 9.96 -16.10
CA GLN A 36 -10.90 9.22 -15.06
C GLN A 36 -10.46 7.77 -14.95
N ALA A 37 -10.28 7.08 -16.09
CA ALA A 37 -9.79 5.71 -16.11
C ALA A 37 -8.38 5.59 -15.50
N ALA A 38 -7.49 6.54 -15.82
CA ALA A 38 -6.15 6.61 -15.23
C ALA A 38 -6.21 6.87 -13.72
N ALA A 39 -7.07 7.77 -13.26
CA ALA A 39 -7.27 8.03 -11.84
C ALA A 39 -7.79 6.79 -11.08
N ASN A 40 -8.72 6.03 -11.67
CA ASN A 40 -9.24 4.82 -11.03
C ASN A 40 -8.17 3.73 -10.90
N ARG A 41 -7.32 3.55 -11.93
CA ARG A 41 -6.19 2.62 -11.87
C ARG A 41 -5.19 3.01 -10.79
N ASN A 42 -4.84 4.29 -10.69
CA ASN A 42 -3.92 4.77 -9.66
C ASN A 42 -4.53 4.65 -8.25
N GLY A 43 -5.85 4.86 -8.13
CA GLY A 43 -6.59 4.63 -6.90
C GLY A 43 -6.54 3.17 -6.45
N ALA A 44 -6.68 2.21 -7.39
CA ALA A 44 -6.53 0.80 -7.08
C ALA A 44 -5.15 0.48 -6.51
N GLN A 45 -4.08 0.98 -7.12
CA GLN A 45 -2.71 0.75 -6.62
C GLN A 45 -2.52 1.36 -5.22
N THR A 46 -2.96 2.60 -5.00
CA THR A 46 -2.90 3.26 -3.68
C THR A 46 -3.63 2.42 -2.63
N ALA A 47 -4.79 1.86 -2.97
CA ALA A 47 -5.54 1.00 -2.08
C ALA A 47 -4.83 -0.32 -1.78
N ALA A 48 -4.18 -0.94 -2.77
CA ALA A 48 -3.40 -2.16 -2.60
C ALA A 48 -2.20 -1.91 -1.69
N ASP A 49 -1.43 -0.87 -1.98
CA ASP A 49 -0.23 -0.47 -1.23
C ASP A 49 -0.57 -0.23 0.25
N ALA A 50 -1.62 0.58 0.49
CA ALA A 50 -2.09 0.87 1.85
C ALA A 50 -2.58 -0.39 2.57
N ALA A 51 -3.28 -1.29 1.87
CA ALA A 51 -3.78 -2.52 2.46
C ALA A 51 -2.66 -3.52 2.81
N ALA A 52 -1.66 -3.67 1.93
CA ALA A 52 -0.49 -4.50 2.17
C ALA A 52 0.34 -3.98 3.34
N LEU A 53 0.67 -2.68 3.34
CA LEU A 53 1.39 -2.04 4.44
C LEU A 53 0.65 -2.20 5.76
N ALA A 54 -0.68 -2.07 5.78
CA ALA A 54 -1.45 -2.19 7.00
C ALA A 54 -1.44 -3.60 7.60
N ALA A 55 -1.45 -4.65 6.77
CA ALA A 55 -1.28 -6.02 7.25
C ALA A 55 0.13 -6.26 7.81
N ALA A 56 1.15 -5.74 7.12
CA ALA A 56 2.54 -5.85 7.57
C ALA A 56 2.78 -5.07 8.87
N GLN A 57 2.24 -3.85 9.00
CA GLN A 57 2.32 -3.03 10.22
C GLN A 57 1.64 -3.71 11.41
N ASP A 58 0.48 -4.33 11.22
CA ASP A 58 -0.20 -5.08 12.29
C ASP A 58 0.63 -6.29 12.74
N ARG A 59 1.23 -7.02 11.80
CA ARG A 59 2.16 -8.11 12.15
C ARG A 59 3.39 -7.59 12.89
N ARG A 60 3.98 -6.49 12.44
CA ARG A 60 5.12 -5.84 13.10
C ARG A 60 4.80 -5.50 14.56
N ASP A 61 3.65 -4.88 14.79
CA ASP A 61 3.22 -4.49 16.13
C ASP A 61 3.03 -5.73 17.03
N GLN A 62 2.47 -6.82 16.49
CA GLN A 62 2.36 -8.09 17.22
C GLN A 62 3.73 -8.74 17.54
N LEU A 63 4.70 -8.65 16.63
CA LEU A 63 6.06 -9.17 16.86
C LEU A 63 6.78 -8.36 17.92
N ALA A 64 6.66 -7.03 17.90
CA ALA A 64 7.20 -6.17 18.94
C ALA A 64 6.55 -6.46 20.31
N ASP A 65 5.23 -6.64 20.36
CA ASP A 65 4.52 -7.05 21.58
C ASP A 65 4.98 -8.42 22.10
N ALA A 66 5.28 -9.37 21.20
CA ALA A 66 5.81 -10.68 21.57
C ALA A 66 7.24 -10.56 22.12
N TRP A 67 8.08 -9.73 21.51
CA TRP A 67 9.44 -9.46 21.98
C TRP A 67 9.44 -8.83 23.39
N VAL A 68 8.56 -7.86 23.66
CA VAL A 68 8.42 -7.27 25.01
C VAL A 68 7.96 -8.32 26.03
N LYS A 69 7.06 -9.25 25.66
CA LYS A 69 6.60 -10.32 26.56
C LYS A 69 7.70 -11.32 26.90
N ASP A 70 8.53 -11.66 25.90
CA ASP A 70 9.67 -12.58 26.06
C ASP A 70 11.00 -11.84 26.29
N LEU A 71 10.95 -10.59 26.77
CA LEU A 71 12.15 -9.77 27.01
C LEU A 71 13.13 -10.46 27.96
N LEU A 72 12.64 -11.18 28.97
CA LEU A 72 13.47 -11.92 29.93
C LEU A 72 14.00 -13.27 29.40
N ASP A 73 13.66 -13.64 28.16
CA ASP A 73 14.10 -14.88 27.53
C ASP A 73 14.76 -14.60 26.17
N PRO A 74 16.04 -14.19 26.16
CA PRO A 74 16.79 -13.88 24.94
C PRO A 74 16.87 -15.03 23.94
N THR A 75 16.66 -16.27 24.39
CA THR A 75 16.71 -17.45 23.51
C THR A 75 15.55 -17.47 22.50
N LYS A 76 14.47 -16.74 22.77
CA LYS A 76 13.30 -16.62 21.88
C LYS A 76 13.39 -15.45 20.91
N TRP A 77 14.26 -14.47 21.16
CA TRP A 77 14.28 -13.24 20.38
C TRP A 77 14.54 -13.48 18.89
N GLN A 78 15.44 -14.41 18.55
CA GLN A 78 15.73 -14.73 17.14
C GLN A 78 14.48 -15.24 16.43
N GLN A 79 13.72 -16.15 17.07
CA GLN A 79 12.47 -16.67 16.50
C GLN A 79 11.44 -15.56 16.27
N ILE A 80 11.41 -14.54 17.13
CA ILE A 80 10.51 -13.39 17.01
C ILE A 80 10.97 -12.49 15.86
N LEU A 81 12.27 -12.18 15.76
CA LEU A 81 12.83 -11.38 14.66
C LEU A 81 12.66 -12.07 13.29
N ASP A 82 12.70 -13.41 13.26
CA ASP A 82 12.40 -14.22 12.07
C ASP A 82 10.90 -14.29 11.75
N GLY A 83 10.04 -13.63 12.53
CA GLY A 83 8.59 -13.55 12.33
C GLY A 83 7.80 -14.77 12.82
N ASN A 84 8.41 -15.67 13.60
CA ASN A 84 7.84 -16.95 14.03
C ASN A 84 7.41 -16.96 15.51
N ALA A 85 7.10 -15.79 16.08
CA ALA A 85 6.65 -15.67 17.46
C ALA A 85 5.39 -16.51 17.75
N GLU A 86 5.27 -17.00 18.98
CA GLU A 86 4.07 -17.73 19.40
C GLU A 86 2.89 -16.78 19.65
N GLY A 87 1.67 -17.24 19.38
CA GLY A 87 0.44 -16.49 19.69
C GLY A 87 0.12 -15.34 18.73
N LEU A 88 0.78 -15.25 17.58
CA LEU A 88 0.44 -14.27 16.54
C LEU A 88 -0.98 -14.52 15.99
N GLY A 89 -1.75 -13.44 15.94
CA GLY A 89 -3.07 -13.39 15.31
C GLY A 89 -3.01 -13.13 13.80
N PRO A 90 -4.17 -13.26 13.11
CA PRO A 90 -4.27 -12.91 11.70
C PRO A 90 -4.17 -11.38 11.53
N SER A 91 -3.36 -10.91 10.56
CA SER A 91 -3.17 -9.47 10.29
C SER A 91 -3.98 -8.93 9.11
N CYS A 92 -4.54 -9.82 8.29
CA CYS A 92 -5.28 -9.45 7.08
C CYS A 92 -6.55 -8.61 7.34
N TRP A 93 -7.08 -8.58 8.57
CA TRP A 93 -8.21 -7.71 8.91
C TRP A 93 -7.88 -6.22 8.68
N ARG A 94 -6.63 -5.81 8.92
CA ARG A 94 -6.18 -4.44 8.65
C ARG A 94 -6.17 -4.12 7.16
N ALA A 95 -5.77 -5.07 6.31
CA ALA A 95 -5.83 -4.90 4.86
C ALA A 95 -7.27 -4.59 4.39
N HIS A 96 -8.27 -5.31 4.90
CA HIS A 96 -9.68 -5.03 4.60
C HIS A 96 -10.09 -3.62 5.02
N GLN A 97 -9.66 -3.18 6.21
CA GLN A 97 -10.01 -1.86 6.73
C GLN A 97 -9.39 -0.74 5.87
N LEU A 98 -8.12 -0.85 5.48
CA LEU A 98 -7.45 0.17 4.69
C LEU A 98 -7.87 0.16 3.22
N ALA A 99 -8.19 -1.01 2.65
CA ALA A 99 -8.80 -1.08 1.32
C ALA A 99 -10.14 -0.32 1.29
N ALA A 100 -11.00 -0.53 2.30
CA ALA A 100 -12.29 0.15 2.39
C ALA A 100 -12.16 1.67 2.53
N GLN A 101 -11.15 2.16 3.26
CA GLN A 101 -10.86 3.59 3.37
C GLN A 101 -10.40 4.22 2.05
N ASN A 102 -9.86 3.41 1.14
CA ASN A 102 -9.41 3.82 -0.19
C ASN A 102 -10.43 3.46 -1.29
N ASP A 103 -11.73 3.41 -0.97
CA ASP A 103 -12.81 3.10 -1.91
C ASP A 103 -12.58 1.77 -2.67
N ALA A 104 -11.97 0.79 -2.03
CA ALA A 104 -11.71 -0.54 -2.58
C ALA A 104 -12.17 -1.64 -1.62
N GLN A 105 -12.11 -2.88 -2.09
CA GLN A 105 -12.33 -4.08 -1.30
C GLN A 105 -11.22 -5.08 -1.61
N VAL A 106 -10.79 -5.83 -0.60
CA VAL A 106 -9.89 -6.97 -0.80
C VAL A 106 -10.62 -8.02 -1.64
N ALA A 107 -10.02 -8.45 -2.74
CA ALA A 107 -10.64 -9.27 -3.77
C ALA A 107 -9.62 -10.25 -4.38
N GLY A 108 -10.05 -11.06 -5.34
CA GLY A 108 -9.18 -12.02 -6.02
C GLY A 108 -8.57 -13.03 -5.06
N ARG A 109 -7.23 -13.05 -4.97
CA ARG A 109 -6.48 -13.88 -4.01
C ARG A 109 -6.66 -13.43 -2.56
N GLY A 110 -7.13 -12.21 -2.35
CA GLY A 110 -7.37 -11.63 -1.03
C GLY A 110 -6.08 -11.11 -0.40
N CYS A 111 -6.00 -11.18 0.93
CA CYS A 111 -4.77 -10.95 1.68
C CYS A 111 -4.15 -12.28 2.05
N ILE A 112 -2.91 -12.50 1.60
CA ILE A 112 -2.18 -13.75 1.78
C ILE A 112 -0.82 -13.43 2.43
N PRO A 113 -0.48 -14.07 3.56
CA PRO A 113 0.87 -14.02 4.09
C PRO A 113 1.87 -14.60 3.08
N ASP A 114 2.93 -13.86 2.80
CA ASP A 114 4.07 -14.26 1.98
C ASP A 114 5.26 -14.53 2.90
N GLY A 115 5.34 -15.77 3.41
CA GLY A 115 6.25 -16.12 4.50
C GLY A 115 5.82 -15.51 5.86
N PRO A 116 6.71 -15.54 6.86
CA PRO A 116 6.41 -15.02 8.21
C PRO A 116 6.40 -13.48 8.27
N LEU A 117 7.10 -12.84 7.34
CA LEU A 117 7.43 -11.41 7.33
C LEU A 117 6.97 -10.70 6.04
N GLY A 118 5.95 -11.21 5.38
CA GLY A 118 5.42 -10.61 4.15
C GLY A 118 3.92 -10.78 4.00
N PHE A 119 3.29 -9.85 3.28
CA PHE A 119 1.86 -9.90 2.95
C PHE A 119 1.64 -9.41 1.54
N THR A 120 1.01 -10.26 0.71
CA THR A 120 0.51 -9.88 -0.60
C THR A 120 -1.00 -9.63 -0.51
N VAL A 121 -1.45 -8.46 -0.96
CA VAL A 121 -2.86 -8.08 -0.94
C VAL A 121 -3.31 -7.70 -2.35
N GLU A 122 -4.40 -8.34 -2.79
CA GLU A 122 -5.11 -8.00 -4.01
C GLU A 122 -6.42 -7.26 -3.67
N VAL A 123 -6.66 -6.14 -4.36
CA VAL A 123 -7.83 -5.30 -4.15
C VAL A 123 -8.54 -5.02 -5.48
N GLU A 124 -9.84 -4.79 -5.37
CA GLU A 124 -10.71 -4.30 -6.44
C GLU A 124 -11.35 -2.97 -5.99
N THR A 125 -11.32 -1.96 -6.84
CA THR A 125 -12.00 -0.68 -6.59
C THR A 125 -13.53 -0.85 -6.53
N ASN A 126 -14.19 -0.07 -5.66
CA ASN A 126 -15.65 -0.06 -5.59
C ASN A 126 -16.27 0.73 -6.75
N LYS A 127 -15.55 1.75 -7.25
CA LYS A 127 -15.96 2.57 -8.38
C LYS A 127 -15.55 1.91 -9.70
N SER A 128 -16.42 1.98 -10.70
CA SER A 128 -16.05 1.59 -12.06
C SER A 128 -15.12 2.62 -12.70
N VAL A 129 -14.46 2.23 -13.80
CA VAL A 129 -13.54 3.08 -14.59
C VAL A 129 -14.21 4.27 -15.31
N GLY A 130 -15.39 4.70 -14.86
CA GLY A 130 -16.16 5.84 -15.36
C GLY A 130 -17.39 5.42 -16.18
N GLU A 131 -18.29 6.39 -16.44
CA GLU A 131 -19.28 6.27 -17.51
C GLU A 131 -18.53 6.29 -18.83
N SER A 132 -18.22 5.10 -19.33
CA SER A 132 -17.44 5.00 -20.55
C SER A 132 -18.31 5.29 -21.76
N ILE A 133 -17.77 6.12 -22.66
CA ILE A 133 -18.30 6.27 -24.02
C ILE A 133 -18.13 4.98 -24.83
N VAL A 134 -17.24 4.09 -24.38
CA VAL A 134 -17.04 2.76 -24.96
C VAL A 134 -18.06 1.79 -24.33
N PRO A 135 -19.03 1.27 -25.11
CA PRO A 135 -20.03 0.35 -24.60
C PRO A 135 -19.39 -0.86 -23.89
N GLY A 136 -19.92 -1.24 -22.73
CA GLY A 136 -19.50 -2.45 -21.99
C GLY A 136 -18.35 -2.29 -20.99
N THR A 137 -17.89 -1.06 -20.72
CA THR A 137 -16.86 -0.77 -19.69
C THR A 137 -17.42 -0.08 -18.45
N GLU A 138 -18.71 0.23 -18.43
CA GLU A 138 -19.43 0.93 -17.36
C GLU A 138 -19.37 0.20 -15.99
N GLN A 139 -19.22 -1.12 -16.00
CA GLN A 139 -19.13 -1.96 -14.80
C GLN A 139 -17.71 -2.47 -14.52
N GLN A 140 -16.73 -2.12 -15.36
CA GLN A 140 -15.36 -2.58 -15.17
C GLN A 140 -14.71 -1.81 -14.01
N LYS A 141 -14.14 -2.56 -13.07
CA LYS A 141 -13.42 -2.03 -11.92
C LYS A 141 -11.93 -2.24 -12.10
N ALA A 142 -11.14 -1.39 -11.47
CA ALA A 142 -9.69 -1.54 -11.45
C ALA A 142 -9.27 -2.49 -10.34
N ASN A 143 -8.36 -3.41 -10.66
CA ASN A 143 -7.68 -4.30 -9.72
C ASN A 143 -6.22 -3.87 -9.56
N ALA A 144 -5.67 -4.13 -8.39
CA ALA A 144 -4.25 -3.95 -8.11
C ALA A 144 -3.77 -4.97 -7.07
N THR A 145 -2.47 -5.22 -7.07
CA THR A 145 -1.81 -6.09 -6.10
C THR A 145 -0.59 -5.37 -5.57
N ALA A 146 -0.35 -5.49 -4.27
CA ALA A 146 0.85 -4.99 -3.62
C ALA A 146 1.35 -6.03 -2.62
N THR A 147 2.65 -6.03 -2.40
CA THR A 147 3.31 -6.86 -1.40
C THR A 147 4.06 -5.96 -0.45
N ALA A 148 3.86 -6.14 0.85
CA ALA A 148 4.64 -5.47 1.88
C ALA A 148 5.47 -6.51 2.64
N VAL A 149 6.69 -6.12 2.99
CA VAL A 149 7.66 -6.94 3.73
C VAL A 149 8.00 -6.27 5.05
N ILE A 150 8.42 -7.09 6.01
CA ILE A 150 8.83 -6.70 7.35
C ILE A 150 10.30 -7.11 7.49
N GLU A 151 11.19 -6.17 7.73
CA GLU A 151 12.61 -6.46 7.86
C GLU A 151 13.06 -6.25 9.30
N PRO A 152 13.68 -7.26 9.95
CA PRO A 152 14.24 -7.06 11.28
C PRO A 152 15.47 -6.15 11.18
N LEU A 153 15.50 -5.09 11.99
CA LEU A 153 16.58 -4.10 12.00
C LEU A 153 17.66 -4.41 13.03
N CYS A 154 17.36 -5.32 13.96
CA CYS A 154 18.18 -5.56 15.13
C CYS A 154 18.82 -6.95 15.12
N THR A 155 20.00 -7.03 15.73
CA THR A 155 20.75 -8.26 15.98
C THR A 155 21.21 -8.29 17.44
N PHE A 156 21.51 -9.47 17.95
CA PHE A 156 22.01 -9.64 19.33
C PHE A 156 22.93 -10.85 19.41
N GLU A 157 23.78 -10.88 20.43
CA GLU A 157 24.61 -12.04 20.76
C GLU A 157 24.22 -12.55 22.14
N LEU A 158 23.93 -13.85 22.25
CA LEU A 158 23.64 -14.46 23.53
C LEU A 158 24.90 -14.43 24.43
N PRO A 159 24.76 -14.13 25.73
CA PRO A 159 25.88 -14.21 26.65
C PRO A 159 26.41 -15.66 26.66
N GLY A 160 27.74 -15.81 26.58
CA GLY A 160 28.38 -17.13 26.61
C GLY A 160 28.16 -17.87 27.93
N ASP A 161 28.45 -19.16 27.92
CA ASP A 161 28.31 -20.09 29.06
C ASP A 161 29.25 -19.66 30.22
N GLY A 162 28.75 -18.77 31.09
CA GLY A 162 29.54 -18.09 32.14
C GLY A 162 29.21 -16.61 32.36
N GLY A 163 28.33 -16.02 31.54
CA GLY A 163 27.69 -14.72 31.84
C GLY A 163 26.68 -14.83 32.98
N ASP A 164 26.40 -13.73 33.67
CA ASP A 164 25.31 -13.67 34.64
C ASP A 164 23.97 -13.86 33.89
N GLU A 165 23.22 -14.90 34.23
CA GLU A 165 21.92 -15.22 33.62
C GLU A 165 20.89 -14.08 33.76
N ASN A 166 21.14 -13.12 34.66
CA ASN A 166 20.28 -11.95 34.85
C ASN A 166 20.65 -10.74 33.97
N VAL A 167 21.67 -10.83 33.12
CA VAL A 167 22.07 -9.73 32.23
C VAL A 167 21.51 -9.98 30.83
N LEU A 168 20.59 -9.12 30.41
CA LEU A 168 20.06 -9.12 29.05
C LEU A 168 21.17 -8.75 28.04
N PRO A 169 21.24 -9.43 26.89
CA PRO A 169 22.16 -9.04 25.84
C PRO A 169 21.79 -7.66 25.27
N ALA A 170 22.80 -6.94 24.81
CA ALA A 170 22.57 -5.69 24.09
C ALA A 170 21.92 -5.97 22.74
N LEU A 171 21.02 -5.09 22.33
CA LEU A 171 20.36 -5.15 21.04
C LEU A 171 21.00 -4.11 20.11
N THR A 172 21.61 -4.56 19.02
CA THR A 172 22.28 -3.72 18.05
C THR A 172 21.39 -3.57 16.83
N CYS A 173 20.83 -2.37 16.64
CA CYS A 173 19.93 -2.07 15.54
C CYS A 173 20.63 -1.25 14.44
N GLU A 174 19.92 -0.97 13.34
CA GLU A 174 20.40 -0.13 12.25
C GLU A 174 20.93 1.23 12.78
N ASP A 175 21.86 1.85 12.04
CA ASP A 175 22.61 3.06 12.45
C ASP A 175 23.50 2.88 13.71
N GLU A 176 23.92 1.65 14.00
CA GLU A 176 24.79 1.29 15.15
C GLU A 176 24.21 1.69 16.51
N VAL A 177 22.88 1.85 16.59
CA VAL A 177 22.20 2.16 17.84
C VAL A 177 22.23 0.91 18.72
N ASN A 178 22.94 1.02 19.83
CA ASN A 178 23.07 -0.04 20.83
C ASN A 178 22.11 0.22 21.98
N TRP A 179 21.07 -0.61 22.08
CA TRP A 179 20.11 -0.56 23.17
C TRP A 179 20.62 -1.40 24.33
N LYS A 180 20.83 -0.74 25.48
CA LYS A 180 21.04 -1.42 26.75
C LYS A 180 19.68 -1.66 27.39
N LEU A 181 19.26 -2.92 27.40
CA LEU A 181 17.95 -3.32 27.91
C LEU A 181 18.00 -3.44 29.42
N ASP A 182 17.07 -2.76 30.10
CA ASP A 182 16.89 -2.84 31.53
C ASP A 182 15.52 -3.47 31.80
N PRO A 183 15.46 -4.68 32.39
CA PRO A 183 14.19 -5.34 32.67
C PRO A 183 13.35 -4.61 33.74
N ASP A 184 13.97 -3.76 34.55
CA ASP A 184 13.30 -2.96 35.58
C ASP A 184 12.81 -1.60 35.05
N ASP A 185 13.21 -1.20 33.84
CA ASP A 185 12.82 0.06 33.16
C ASP A 185 12.32 -0.18 31.73
N LEU A 186 11.06 -0.60 31.61
CA LEU A 186 10.40 -0.91 30.33
C LEU A 186 10.06 0.36 29.52
N ASP A 187 10.20 1.56 30.08
CA ASP A 187 9.89 2.82 29.39
C ASP A 187 11.01 3.23 28.41
N VAL A 188 12.18 2.57 28.46
CA VAL A 188 13.37 2.87 27.64
C VAL A 188 13.62 1.79 26.57
N LEU A 189 12.59 1.03 26.20
CA LEU A 189 12.67 0.00 25.16
C LEU A 189 12.58 0.57 23.73
N PRO A 190 13.22 -0.09 22.75
CA PRO A 190 13.02 0.24 21.34
C PRO A 190 11.54 0.10 20.94
N LYS A 191 11.07 1.02 20.11
CA LYS A 191 9.72 0.96 19.55
C LYS A 191 9.64 -0.12 18.46
N PRO A 192 8.43 -0.51 18.02
CA PRO A 192 8.27 -1.44 16.90
C PRO A 192 9.02 -1.01 15.63
N GLU A 193 9.09 0.29 15.36
CA GLU A 193 9.82 0.88 14.22
C GLU A 193 11.35 0.85 14.38
N ASP A 194 11.87 0.73 15.61
CA ASP A 194 13.29 0.55 15.86
C ASP A 194 13.70 -0.94 15.72
N LEU A 195 12.75 -1.86 15.93
CA LEU A 195 12.95 -3.31 15.82
C LEU A 195 12.78 -3.83 14.39
N PHE A 196 11.87 -3.22 13.64
CA PHE A 196 11.43 -3.72 12.34
C PHE A 196 11.06 -2.57 11.40
N ASP A 197 11.56 -2.63 10.17
CA ASP A 197 11.08 -1.79 9.08
C ASP A 197 9.92 -2.48 8.33
N VAL A 198 9.00 -1.66 7.79
CA VAL A 198 7.89 -2.14 6.98
C VAL A 198 7.80 -1.29 5.72
N HIS A 199 8.00 -1.94 4.58
CA HIS A 199 7.95 -1.27 3.28
C HIS A 199 7.31 -2.16 2.21
N LEU A 200 6.99 -1.53 1.07
CA LEU A 200 6.50 -2.26 -0.11
C LEU A 200 7.66 -2.98 -0.78
N ALA A 201 7.50 -4.27 -1.05
CA ALA A 201 8.45 -4.99 -1.89
C ALA A 201 8.50 -4.31 -3.26
N GLU A 202 9.71 -4.22 -3.83
CA GLU A 202 9.84 -3.75 -5.21
C GLU A 202 8.96 -4.61 -6.11
N PRO A 203 8.16 -4.01 -7.00
CA PRO A 203 7.36 -4.79 -7.94
C PRO A 203 8.33 -5.63 -8.77
N GLN A 204 8.19 -6.96 -8.72
CA GLN A 204 8.83 -7.81 -9.71
C GLN A 204 8.36 -7.28 -11.06
N ALA A 205 9.27 -6.65 -11.82
CA ALA A 205 9.05 -6.38 -13.21
C ALA A 205 8.87 -7.73 -13.87
N ASN A 206 7.61 -8.16 -14.00
CA ASN A 206 7.26 -9.26 -14.88
C ASN A 206 7.60 -8.77 -16.28
N ASP A 207 8.77 -9.16 -16.76
CA ASP A 207 9.11 -9.17 -18.17
C ASP A 207 8.05 -10.03 -18.89
N GLU A 208 7.01 -9.39 -19.42
CA GLU A 208 6.14 -9.93 -20.47
C GLU A 208 6.12 -8.98 -21.68
#